data_AF-A0A957WJ39-F1
#
_entry.id   AF-A0A957WJ39-F1
#
_cell.length_a   1.000
_cell.length_b   1.000
_cell.length_c   1.000
_cell.angle_alpha   90.00
_cell.angle_beta   90.00
_cell.angle_gamma   90.00
#
_symmetry.space_group_name_H-M   'P 1'
#
loop_
_entity.id
_entity.type
_entity.pdbx_description
1 polymer ?
#
loop_
_entity_poly.entity_id
_entity_poly.type
_entity_poly.pdbx_seq_one_letter_code
_entity_poly.pdbx_strand_id
1 'polypeptide(L)'
;MGRLILPKPEERETVKGAWIELHHAGTGYDHLVGQRLYLRWYDLAEVMSRVWSAARDVYLSEAAEQSLAEGLVHPTRLDHWRLVTSLESLAGARPNDDVIVMLREPVKVVGSPGQDEPAALYINREPVQITGRYYALVKFVAPVQSDSDLFRVIHFNRATRQFDGPEEVVQLPETIIDTEQLYRSTSHGIEQDPLNETGWYISGAKDSAGTFVVQALAPRALLNLRPDQIVVSEKAAVNFVQKLAWQDTTERKGQINATLLTAEGDEKTALNSWQEGDQALLVNTYGGIGNGREPYPYPGGYYFGHFSYGRARVIREPLADELSFDIEYFQVFSSNGDGLIPGVLHWTRYIGDRQFGYLGYRPVCDILLKLDCFTTSYDFAHRSISALDRMSVFLEFLLHLYRIGGGTGGVYFGVANNCTQDSNQALYAAVKDLDVSFKEHPLVQDMLKRHPEEAERFDRLLKLGHDLRRTLLPMGTVRADWRYNFQLFEVSLNERTWMNILRALMSWRAMTPHWASTAVTKVFLEHGATAWVLRTNQVGNYDPEMVPKAIDP
;
A
#
# COMPACT_ATOMS: atom_id res chain seq x y z
N MET A 1 -15.18 -7.99 -5.23
CA MET A 1 -14.58 -8.10 -3.88
C MET A 1 -14.91 -9.47 -3.31
N GLY A 2 -13.98 -10.13 -2.62
CA GLY A 2 -14.24 -11.43 -2.00
C GLY A 2 -13.17 -11.88 -1.03
N ARG A 3 -13.40 -13.01 -0.38
CA ARG A 3 -12.45 -13.67 0.51
C ARG A 3 -11.62 -14.69 -0.26
N LEU A 4 -10.30 -14.61 -0.16
CA LEU A 4 -9.41 -15.61 -0.73
C LEU A 4 -9.41 -16.86 0.14
N ILE A 5 -9.41 -18.01 -0.52
CA ILE A 5 -9.34 -19.32 0.10
C ILE A 5 -8.20 -20.08 -0.59
N LEU A 6 -7.23 -20.54 0.20
CA LEU A 6 -6.16 -21.39 -0.33
C LEU A 6 -6.77 -22.74 -0.76
N PRO A 7 -6.54 -23.21 -2.00
CA PRO A 7 -6.99 -24.54 -2.42
C PRO A 7 -6.37 -25.63 -1.55
N LYS A 8 -7.03 -26.77 -1.42
CA LYS A 8 -6.36 -27.95 -0.86
C LYS A 8 -5.31 -28.47 -1.84
N PRO A 9 -4.28 -29.21 -1.39
CA PRO A 9 -3.26 -29.76 -2.27
C PRO A 9 -3.83 -30.52 -3.49
N GLU A 10 -4.88 -31.32 -3.29
CA GLU A 10 -5.57 -32.09 -4.33
C GLU A 10 -6.42 -31.22 -5.29
N GLU A 11 -6.76 -29.99 -4.91
CA GLU A 11 -7.55 -29.05 -5.73
C GLU A 11 -6.66 -28.19 -6.64
N ARG A 12 -5.34 -28.11 -6.40
CA ARG A 12 -4.43 -27.14 -7.04
C ARG A 12 -4.43 -27.24 -8.57
N GLU A 13 -4.39 -28.46 -9.11
CA GLU A 13 -4.37 -28.71 -10.57
C GLU A 13 -5.67 -28.27 -11.26
N THR A 14 -6.79 -28.32 -10.54
CA THR A 14 -8.09 -27.87 -11.05
C THR A 14 -8.23 -26.36 -10.89
N VAL A 15 -7.87 -25.81 -9.73
CA VAL A 15 -8.07 -24.40 -9.41
C VAL A 15 -7.11 -23.51 -10.20
N LYS A 16 -5.84 -23.90 -10.35
CA LYS A 16 -4.80 -23.15 -11.08
C LYS A 16 -4.67 -21.68 -10.63
N GLY A 17 -4.66 -21.48 -9.31
CA GLY A 17 -4.69 -20.17 -8.68
C GLY A 17 -5.21 -20.28 -7.25
N ALA A 18 -6.15 -19.43 -6.89
CA ALA A 18 -6.82 -19.49 -5.59
C ALA A 18 -8.34 -19.61 -5.76
N TRP A 19 -9.03 -19.96 -4.69
CA TRP A 19 -10.48 -19.79 -4.62
C TRP A 19 -10.81 -18.38 -4.15
N ILE A 20 -11.94 -17.84 -4.61
CA ILE A 20 -12.52 -16.61 -4.08
C ILE A 20 -14.00 -16.82 -3.76
N GLU A 21 -14.36 -16.56 -2.51
CA GLU A 21 -15.77 -16.42 -2.11
C GLU A 21 -16.20 -14.98 -2.40
N LEU A 22 -17.11 -14.80 -3.36
CA LEU A 22 -17.48 -13.48 -3.85
C LEU A 22 -18.47 -12.81 -2.88
N HIS A 23 -18.12 -11.64 -2.34
CA HIS A 23 -18.98 -10.88 -1.44
C HIS A 23 -19.71 -9.73 -2.15
N HIS A 24 -19.05 -9.10 -3.12
CA HIS A 24 -19.64 -8.06 -3.96
C HIS A 24 -19.14 -8.21 -5.40
N ALA A 25 -20.06 -8.00 -6.33
CA ALA A 25 -19.83 -8.07 -7.76
C ALA A 25 -20.23 -6.74 -8.42
N GLY A 26 -19.69 -6.48 -9.62
CA GLY A 26 -20.17 -5.38 -10.45
C GLY A 26 -21.58 -5.66 -10.98
N THR A 27 -22.26 -4.61 -11.47
CA THR A 27 -23.60 -4.70 -12.04
C THR A 27 -23.69 -5.82 -13.09
N GLY A 28 -24.73 -6.68 -12.97
CA GLY A 28 -24.95 -7.81 -13.88
C GLY A 28 -24.36 -9.15 -13.42
N TYR A 29 -23.54 -9.14 -12.36
CA TYR A 29 -22.92 -10.34 -11.79
C TYR A 29 -23.43 -10.69 -10.38
N ASP A 30 -24.55 -10.11 -9.95
CA ASP A 30 -25.13 -10.31 -8.61
C ASP A 30 -25.43 -11.79 -8.31
N HIS A 31 -25.76 -12.56 -9.34
CA HIS A 31 -26.00 -14.00 -9.22
C HIS A 31 -24.78 -14.78 -8.72
N LEU A 32 -23.56 -14.25 -8.85
CA LEU A 32 -22.33 -14.87 -8.37
C LEU A 32 -22.02 -14.55 -6.90
N VAL A 33 -22.69 -13.57 -6.29
CA VAL A 33 -22.46 -13.18 -4.90
C VAL A 33 -22.84 -14.34 -3.97
N GLY A 34 -21.98 -14.62 -2.99
CA GLY A 34 -22.07 -15.76 -2.08
C GLY A 34 -21.50 -17.07 -2.63
N GLN A 35 -21.07 -17.12 -3.89
CA GLN A 35 -20.50 -18.32 -4.50
C GLN A 35 -18.97 -18.38 -4.34
N ARG A 36 -18.44 -19.61 -4.32
CA ARG A 36 -17.00 -19.88 -4.40
C ARG A 36 -16.61 -20.08 -5.87
N LEU A 37 -15.73 -19.21 -6.37
CA LEU A 37 -15.31 -19.16 -7.77
C LEU A 37 -13.81 -19.44 -7.90
N TYR A 38 -13.37 -19.91 -9.07
CA TYR A 38 -11.94 -19.94 -9.39
C TYR A 38 -11.41 -18.53 -9.58
N LEU A 39 -10.29 -18.18 -8.95
CA LEU A 39 -9.53 -16.97 -9.23
C LEU A 39 -8.22 -17.35 -9.90
N ARG A 40 -8.05 -16.92 -11.15
CA ARG A 40 -6.93 -17.28 -12.01
C ARG A 40 -6.28 -16.05 -12.63
N TRP A 41 -5.05 -16.21 -13.07
CA TRP A 41 -4.37 -15.23 -13.89
C TRP A 41 -4.83 -15.32 -15.35
N TYR A 42 -4.89 -14.19 -16.06
CA TYR A 42 -5.06 -14.23 -17.52
C TYR A 42 -3.97 -15.07 -18.18
N ASP A 43 -4.37 -15.88 -19.16
CA ASP A 43 -3.47 -16.62 -20.03
C ASP A 43 -2.91 -15.71 -21.13
N LEU A 44 -2.13 -14.72 -20.72
CA LEU A 44 -1.39 -13.82 -21.59
C LEU A 44 0.10 -14.03 -21.33
N ALA A 45 0.92 -14.08 -22.39
CA ALA A 45 2.34 -14.38 -22.28
C ALA A 45 3.08 -13.50 -21.27
N GLU A 46 2.78 -12.19 -21.24
CA GLU A 46 3.37 -11.25 -20.27
C GLU A 46 2.96 -11.55 -18.82
N VAL A 47 1.68 -11.86 -18.58
CA VAL A 47 1.17 -12.18 -17.25
C VAL A 47 1.76 -13.50 -16.77
N MET A 48 1.76 -14.52 -17.63
CA MET A 48 2.27 -15.86 -17.31
C MET A 48 3.78 -15.85 -17.09
N SER A 49 4.53 -15.08 -17.90
CA SER A 49 5.98 -14.90 -17.71
C SER A 49 6.29 -14.40 -16.29
N ARG A 50 5.54 -13.41 -15.79
CA ARG A 50 5.70 -12.90 -14.43
C ARG A 50 5.27 -13.90 -13.36
N VAL A 51 4.14 -14.58 -13.55
CA VAL A 51 3.62 -15.54 -12.56
C VAL A 51 4.62 -16.67 -12.35
N TRP A 52 5.12 -17.26 -13.44
CA TRP A 52 6.06 -18.38 -13.36
C TRP A 52 7.49 -17.97 -13.02
N SER A 53 7.92 -16.74 -13.35
CA SER A 53 9.22 -16.25 -12.90
C SER A 53 9.26 -16.02 -11.39
N ALA A 54 8.11 -15.77 -10.77
CA ALA A 54 7.97 -15.52 -9.34
C ALA A 54 7.79 -16.81 -8.54
N ALA A 55 7.16 -17.83 -9.13
CA ALA A 55 6.81 -19.06 -8.44
C ALA A 55 8.04 -19.77 -7.85
N ARG A 56 7.97 -20.14 -6.58
CA ARG A 56 9.04 -20.86 -5.87
C ARG A 56 8.46 -22.04 -5.09
N ASP A 57 9.29 -23.05 -4.86
CA ASP A 57 8.98 -24.04 -3.85
C ASP A 57 9.14 -23.38 -2.47
N VAL A 58 8.30 -23.79 -1.52
CA VAL A 58 8.29 -23.25 -0.16
C VAL A 58 8.66 -24.36 0.81
N TYR A 59 9.68 -24.09 1.60
CA TYR A 59 10.16 -24.92 2.69
C TYR A 59 10.49 -23.99 3.86
N LEU A 60 9.82 -24.17 5.00
CA LEU A 60 10.15 -23.38 6.17
C LEU A 60 11.58 -23.70 6.62
N SER A 61 12.41 -22.66 6.65
CA SER A 61 13.77 -22.75 7.19
C SER A 61 13.74 -22.84 8.72
N GLU A 62 14.83 -23.32 9.32
CA GLU A 62 14.99 -23.32 10.79
C GLU A 62 14.80 -21.91 11.39
N ALA A 63 15.27 -20.86 10.70
CA ALA A 63 15.05 -19.48 11.11
C ALA A 63 13.56 -19.09 11.08
N ALA A 64 12.78 -19.60 10.13
CA ALA A 64 11.33 -19.39 10.08
C ALA A 64 10.60 -20.12 11.20
N GLU A 65 11.03 -21.34 11.54
CA GLU A 65 10.47 -22.07 12.67
C GLU A 65 10.77 -21.38 14.01
N GLN A 66 11.99 -20.87 14.19
CA GLN A 66 12.37 -20.09 15.37
C GLN A 66 11.55 -18.80 15.46
N SER A 67 11.45 -18.04 14.38
CA SER A 67 10.70 -16.78 14.35
C SER A 67 9.19 -16.99 14.55
N LEU A 68 8.63 -18.08 14.05
CA LEU A 68 7.26 -18.49 14.33
C LEU A 68 7.05 -18.75 15.84
N ALA A 69 8.01 -19.40 16.51
CA ALA A 69 7.95 -19.63 17.96
C ALA A 69 8.05 -18.33 18.78
N GLU A 70 8.65 -17.28 18.21
CA GLU A 70 8.70 -15.92 18.78
C GLU A 70 7.40 -15.12 18.53
N GLY A 71 6.43 -15.68 17.81
CA GLY A 71 5.12 -15.08 17.57
C GLY A 71 4.99 -14.31 16.26
N LEU A 72 5.97 -14.39 15.35
CA LEU A 72 5.84 -13.82 14.01
C LEU A 72 4.92 -14.69 13.14
N VAL A 73 4.21 -14.05 12.22
CA VAL A 73 3.28 -14.74 11.31
C VAL A 73 4.03 -15.23 10.07
N HIS A 74 3.91 -16.53 9.78
CA HIS A 74 4.52 -17.20 8.64
C HIS A 74 3.47 -17.97 7.80
N PRO A 75 3.72 -18.20 6.50
CA PRO A 75 2.82 -18.91 5.60
C PRO A 75 2.88 -20.45 5.80
N THR A 76 2.63 -20.92 7.02
CA THR A 76 2.78 -22.33 7.43
C THR A 76 1.94 -23.30 6.60
N ARG A 77 0.82 -22.83 6.03
CA ARG A 77 -0.06 -23.62 5.16
C ARG A 77 0.55 -23.95 3.80
N LEU A 78 1.62 -23.23 3.42
CA LEU A 78 2.35 -23.40 2.17
C LEU A 78 3.63 -24.23 2.35
N ASP A 79 3.92 -24.69 3.56
CA ASP A 79 5.12 -25.48 3.80
C ASP A 79 5.12 -26.77 2.95
N HIS A 80 6.27 -27.06 2.35
CA HIS A 80 6.50 -28.13 1.37
C HIS A 80 5.71 -28.03 0.06
N TRP A 81 5.04 -26.90 -0.23
CA TRP A 81 4.38 -26.71 -1.51
C TRP A 81 5.39 -26.38 -2.60
N ARG A 82 5.20 -26.98 -3.77
CA ARG A 82 6.00 -26.66 -4.97
C ARG A 82 5.35 -25.58 -5.80
N LEU A 83 6.19 -24.77 -6.46
CA LEU A 83 5.81 -23.73 -7.43
C LEU A 83 4.64 -22.88 -6.95
N VAL A 84 4.72 -22.41 -5.69
CA VAL A 84 3.72 -21.54 -5.09
C VAL A 84 3.66 -20.24 -5.88
N THR A 85 2.49 -19.94 -6.45
CA THR A 85 2.23 -18.72 -7.21
C THR A 85 1.86 -17.56 -6.28
N SER A 86 1.82 -16.34 -6.83
CA SER A 86 1.43 -15.15 -6.07
C SER A 86 0.02 -15.20 -5.48
N LEU A 87 -0.97 -15.80 -6.18
CA LEU A 87 -2.33 -15.96 -5.65
C LEU A 87 -2.37 -16.95 -4.48
N GLU A 88 -1.69 -18.09 -4.61
CA GLU A 88 -1.58 -19.08 -3.54
C GLU A 88 -0.85 -18.47 -2.34
N SER A 89 0.24 -17.73 -2.57
CA SER A 89 0.96 -17.05 -1.49
C SER A 89 0.12 -16.01 -0.77
N LEU A 90 -0.79 -15.31 -1.46
CA LEU A 90 -1.69 -14.35 -0.82
C LEU A 90 -2.73 -15.06 0.04
N ALA A 91 -3.34 -16.11 -0.49
CA ALA A 91 -4.39 -16.87 0.19
C ALA A 91 -3.85 -17.68 1.39
N GLY A 92 -2.62 -18.19 1.28
CA GLY A 92 -1.94 -18.97 2.31
C GLY A 92 -1.03 -18.18 3.24
N ALA A 93 -1.01 -16.84 3.16
CA ALA A 93 -0.12 -16.00 3.94
C ALA A 93 -0.40 -16.04 5.45
N ARG A 94 -1.62 -16.39 5.85
CA ARG A 94 -2.08 -16.46 7.24
C ARG A 94 -2.58 -17.86 7.60
N PRO A 95 -2.66 -18.19 8.90
CA PRO A 95 -3.16 -19.50 9.36
C PRO A 95 -4.60 -19.82 8.95
N ASN A 96 -5.41 -18.81 8.64
CA ASN A 96 -6.82 -18.96 8.27
C ASN A 96 -7.12 -18.30 6.92
N ASP A 97 -8.19 -18.71 6.26
CA ASP A 97 -8.73 -18.04 5.06
C ASP A 97 -9.52 -16.78 5.47
N ASP A 98 -8.81 -15.72 5.85
CA ASP A 98 -9.36 -14.46 6.37
C ASP A 98 -9.01 -13.24 5.48
N VAL A 99 -8.30 -13.45 4.38
CA VAL A 99 -7.84 -12.36 3.50
C VAL A 99 -8.98 -11.89 2.59
N ILE A 100 -9.47 -10.68 2.84
CA ILE A 100 -10.46 -10.01 1.99
C ILE A 100 -9.76 -9.14 0.96
N VAL A 101 -10.17 -9.27 -0.30
CA VAL A 101 -9.57 -8.54 -1.42
C VAL A 101 -10.59 -7.87 -2.33
N MET A 102 -10.15 -6.76 -2.91
CA MET A 102 -10.73 -6.15 -4.10
C MET A 102 -9.93 -6.60 -5.32
N LEU A 103 -10.62 -6.96 -6.40
CA LEU A 103 -9.99 -7.28 -7.68
C LEU A 103 -9.91 -6.00 -8.51
N ARG A 104 -8.73 -5.71 -9.06
CA ARG A 104 -8.53 -4.56 -9.94
C ARG A 104 -9.00 -4.88 -11.34
N GLU A 105 -9.60 -3.89 -11.99
CA GLU A 105 -9.96 -4.00 -13.39
C GLU A 105 -8.70 -4.08 -14.28
N PRO A 106 -8.77 -4.79 -15.42
CA PRO A 106 -9.92 -5.54 -15.91
C PRO A 106 -10.06 -6.93 -15.27
N VAL A 107 -11.30 -7.33 -14.93
CA VAL A 107 -11.65 -8.68 -14.48
C VAL A 107 -12.51 -9.36 -15.55
N LYS A 108 -12.07 -10.50 -16.08
CA LYS A 108 -12.86 -11.30 -17.01
C LYS A 108 -13.59 -12.40 -16.26
N VAL A 109 -14.90 -12.45 -16.44
CA VAL A 109 -15.77 -13.50 -15.90
C VAL A 109 -16.00 -14.56 -16.98
N VAL A 110 -15.78 -15.83 -16.63
CA VAL A 110 -16.12 -16.98 -17.46
C VAL A 110 -17.13 -17.82 -16.69
N GLY A 111 -18.31 -18.03 -17.26
CA GLY A 111 -19.37 -18.81 -16.64
C GLY A 111 -18.97 -20.27 -16.41
N SER A 112 -19.73 -20.96 -15.58
CA SER A 112 -19.56 -22.38 -15.29
C SER A 112 -19.50 -23.23 -16.57
N PRO A 113 -18.37 -23.94 -16.84
CA PRO A 113 -18.22 -24.78 -18.03
C PRO A 113 -19.17 -25.99 -18.06
N GLY A 114 -19.70 -26.39 -16.91
CA GLY A 114 -20.66 -27.48 -16.74
C GLY A 114 -21.46 -27.34 -15.44
N GLN A 115 -22.40 -28.25 -15.19
CA GLN A 115 -23.30 -28.18 -14.01
C GLN A 115 -22.55 -28.25 -12.66
N ASP A 116 -21.38 -28.89 -12.63
CA ASP A 116 -20.61 -29.13 -11.40
C ASP A 116 -19.30 -28.32 -11.32
N GLU A 117 -19.03 -27.43 -12.30
CA GLU A 117 -17.81 -26.62 -12.32
C GLU A 117 -18.10 -25.14 -12.00
N PRO A 118 -17.48 -24.56 -10.96
CA PRO A 118 -17.64 -23.15 -10.64
C PRO A 118 -17.23 -22.20 -11.76
N ALA A 119 -17.86 -21.03 -11.83
CA ALA A 119 -17.40 -19.96 -12.70
C ALA A 119 -15.98 -19.48 -12.31
N ALA A 120 -15.28 -18.87 -13.26
CA ALA A 120 -13.90 -18.43 -13.11
C ALA A 120 -13.75 -16.92 -13.33
N LEU A 121 -12.94 -16.29 -12.49
CA LEU A 121 -12.51 -14.91 -12.59
C LEU A 121 -11.04 -14.88 -13.04
N TYR A 122 -10.75 -14.08 -14.06
CA TYR A 122 -9.40 -13.89 -14.60
C TYR A 122 -8.93 -12.46 -14.36
N ILE A 123 -7.75 -12.33 -13.75
CA ILE A 123 -7.12 -11.06 -13.38
C ILE A 123 -5.71 -10.95 -13.95
N ASN A 124 -5.24 -9.73 -14.20
CA ASN A 124 -3.89 -9.45 -14.70
C ASN A 124 -3.03 -8.67 -13.69
N ARG A 125 -3.63 -8.25 -12.57
CA ARG A 125 -2.98 -7.52 -11.49
C ARG A 125 -3.26 -8.22 -10.17
N GLU A 126 -2.33 -8.11 -9.23
CA GLU A 126 -2.52 -8.70 -7.91
C GLU A 126 -3.75 -8.12 -7.21
N PRO A 127 -4.56 -8.92 -6.49
CA PRO A 127 -5.66 -8.42 -5.68
C PRO A 127 -5.18 -7.45 -4.60
N VAL A 128 -5.99 -6.43 -4.32
CA VAL A 128 -5.73 -5.45 -3.27
C VAL A 128 -6.37 -5.92 -1.98
N GLN A 129 -5.60 -6.06 -0.91
CA GLN A 129 -6.11 -6.39 0.42
C GLN A 129 -6.89 -5.20 0.98
N ILE A 130 -8.07 -5.47 1.53
CA ILE A 130 -8.96 -4.45 2.08
C ILE A 130 -9.52 -4.89 3.44
N THR A 131 -10.05 -3.94 4.20
CA THR A 131 -10.81 -4.20 5.43
C THR A 131 -12.24 -3.71 5.28
N GLY A 132 -13.19 -4.51 5.79
CA GLY A 132 -14.63 -4.25 5.68
C GLY A 132 -15.22 -4.71 4.34
N ARG A 133 -16.48 -5.13 4.40
CA ARG A 133 -17.30 -5.47 3.21
C ARG A 133 -18.17 -4.30 2.78
N TYR A 134 -18.62 -3.55 3.78
CA TYR A 134 -19.48 -2.38 3.65
C TYR A 134 -18.77 -1.19 4.28
N TYR A 135 -19.15 0.00 3.88
CA TYR A 135 -18.67 1.23 4.49
C TYR A 135 -19.77 2.28 4.54
N ALA A 136 -19.61 3.22 5.46
CA ALA A 136 -20.50 4.36 5.67
C ALA A 136 -19.69 5.59 6.09
N LEU A 137 -20.28 6.77 5.95
CA LEU A 137 -19.74 8.02 6.48
C LEU A 137 -20.61 8.45 7.65
N VAL A 138 -20.01 8.53 8.84
CA VAL A 138 -20.75 8.74 10.09
C VAL A 138 -20.09 9.78 10.99
N LYS A 139 -20.88 10.30 11.91
CA LYS A 139 -20.41 11.03 13.09
C LYS A 139 -20.74 10.22 14.34
N PHE A 140 -19.76 10.00 15.21
CA PHE A 140 -19.97 9.38 16.52
C PHE A 140 -20.66 10.36 17.46
N VAL A 141 -21.73 9.92 18.13
CA VAL A 141 -22.52 10.78 19.03
C VAL A 141 -22.11 10.55 20.48
N ALA A 142 -22.20 9.30 20.92
CA ALA A 142 -21.88 8.87 22.27
C ALA A 142 -21.84 7.33 22.33
N PRO A 143 -21.12 6.74 23.30
CA PRO A 143 -21.29 5.33 23.63
C PRO A 143 -22.71 5.09 24.16
N VAL A 144 -23.28 3.91 23.89
CA VAL A 144 -24.63 3.51 24.34
C VAL A 144 -24.68 3.38 25.86
N GLN A 145 -23.59 2.91 26.46
CA GLN A 145 -23.36 2.82 27.90
C GLN A 145 -21.91 3.18 28.18
N SER A 146 -21.60 3.68 29.39
CA SER A 146 -20.21 3.90 29.80
C SER A 146 -19.40 2.61 29.65
N ASP A 147 -18.18 2.73 29.15
CA ASP A 147 -17.24 1.62 28.91
C ASP A 147 -17.78 0.52 27.97
N SER A 148 -18.75 0.85 27.11
CA SER A 148 -19.26 -0.03 26.06
C SER A 148 -18.51 0.17 24.74
N ASP A 149 -18.38 -0.91 23.99
CA ASP A 149 -17.95 -0.88 22.59
C ASP A 149 -19.09 -0.54 21.61
N LEU A 150 -20.31 -0.32 22.10
CA LEU A 150 -21.45 0.11 21.27
C LEU A 150 -21.56 1.62 21.25
N PHE A 151 -21.65 2.20 20.05
CA PHE A 151 -21.74 3.64 19.82
C PHE A 151 -22.99 3.99 19.02
N ARG A 152 -23.66 5.06 19.43
CA ARG A 152 -24.65 5.73 18.58
C ARG A 152 -23.91 6.58 17.56
N VAL A 153 -24.31 6.44 16.30
CA VAL A 153 -23.80 7.22 15.18
C VAL A 153 -24.93 7.87 14.41
N ILE A 154 -24.66 9.01 13.79
CA ILE A 154 -25.53 9.62 12.80
C ILE A 154 -24.87 9.50 11.43
N HIS A 155 -25.62 8.98 10.46
CA HIS A 155 -25.15 8.83 9.09
C HIS A 155 -25.14 10.16 8.34
N PHE A 156 -24.16 10.33 7.45
CA PHE A 156 -24.11 11.46 6.54
C PHE A 156 -25.26 11.41 5.53
N ASN A 157 -26.01 12.50 5.45
CA ASN A 157 -27.12 12.63 4.53
C ASN A 157 -26.66 13.30 3.23
N ARG A 158 -26.75 12.55 2.13
CA ARG A 158 -26.32 13.01 0.80
C ARG A 158 -27.11 14.23 0.31
N ALA A 159 -28.37 14.37 0.71
CA ALA A 159 -29.25 15.45 0.24
C ALA A 159 -28.97 16.78 0.96
N THR A 160 -28.79 16.74 2.28
CA THR A 160 -28.56 17.95 3.09
C THR A 160 -27.07 18.28 3.26
N ARG A 161 -26.19 17.32 2.97
CA ARG A 161 -24.73 17.41 3.16
C ARG A 161 -24.31 17.54 4.62
N GLN A 162 -25.14 17.06 5.54
CA GLN A 162 -24.95 17.15 6.99
C GLN A 162 -25.07 15.78 7.66
N PHE A 163 -24.64 15.68 8.91
CA PHE A 163 -24.91 14.53 9.78
C PHE A 163 -26.30 14.67 10.41
N ASP A 164 -27.33 14.55 9.58
CA ASP A 164 -28.76 14.54 9.96
C ASP A 164 -29.51 13.35 9.34
N GLY A 165 -28.77 12.34 8.89
CA GLY A 165 -29.32 11.10 8.38
C GLY A 165 -29.84 10.18 9.49
N PRO A 166 -30.16 8.91 9.15
CA PRO A 166 -30.58 7.93 10.14
C PRO A 166 -29.55 7.77 11.27
N GLU A 167 -30.05 7.56 12.48
CA GLU A 167 -29.24 7.10 13.60
C GLU A 167 -29.12 5.58 13.59
N GLU A 168 -27.95 5.06 13.94
CA GLU A 168 -27.70 3.63 14.08
C GLU A 168 -26.82 3.36 15.31
N VAL A 169 -26.91 2.15 15.85
CA VAL A 169 -25.94 1.65 16.85
C VAL A 169 -24.95 0.74 16.13
N VAL A 170 -23.67 1.05 16.26
CA VAL A 170 -22.55 0.28 15.69
C VAL A 170 -21.64 -0.22 16.81
N GLN A 171 -20.88 -1.28 16.55
CA GLN A 171 -19.91 -1.83 17.49
C GLN A 171 -18.48 -1.47 17.07
N LEU A 172 -17.72 -0.88 17.97
CA LEU A 172 -16.29 -0.57 17.86
C LEU A 172 -15.54 -1.42 18.89
N PRO A 173 -15.34 -2.72 18.63
CA PRO A 173 -14.75 -3.63 19.61
C PRO A 173 -13.32 -3.21 19.96
N GLU A 174 -12.88 -3.46 21.18
CA GLU A 174 -11.48 -3.25 21.56
C GLU A 174 -10.56 -4.16 20.74
N THR A 175 -9.39 -3.66 20.36
CA THR A 175 -8.42 -4.44 19.58
C THR A 175 -7.68 -5.41 20.49
N ILE A 176 -7.17 -6.51 19.93
CA ILE A 176 -6.30 -7.41 20.66
C ILE A 176 -4.95 -6.73 20.86
N ILE A 177 -4.45 -6.79 22.10
CA ILE A 177 -3.12 -6.31 22.49
C ILE A 177 -2.05 -6.99 21.64
N ASP A 178 -1.09 -6.22 21.15
CA ASP A 178 0.02 -6.74 20.34
C ASP A 178 1.21 -7.25 21.18
N THR A 179 2.28 -7.67 20.50
CA THR A 179 3.50 -8.19 21.14
C THR A 179 4.19 -7.15 22.02
N GLU A 180 3.97 -5.86 21.79
CA GLU A 180 4.54 -4.74 22.57
C GLU A 180 3.67 -4.34 23.77
N GLN A 181 2.62 -5.13 24.04
CA GLN A 181 1.63 -4.88 25.08
C GLN A 181 0.83 -3.58 24.85
N LEU A 182 0.57 -3.23 23.58
CA LEU A 182 -0.18 -2.03 23.21
C LEU A 182 -1.45 -2.37 22.41
N TYR A 183 -2.44 -1.49 22.56
CA TYR A 183 -3.62 -1.47 21.69
C TYR A 183 -3.34 -0.62 20.46
N ARG A 184 -3.54 -1.19 19.26
CA ARG A 184 -3.28 -0.47 17.99
C ARG A 184 -4.31 0.61 17.72
N SER A 185 -5.54 0.40 18.17
CA SER A 185 -6.61 1.36 18.13
C SER A 185 -7.51 1.15 19.34
N THR A 186 -7.79 2.24 20.06
CA THR A 186 -8.86 2.28 21.06
C THR A 186 -10.08 2.99 20.48
N SER A 187 -11.25 2.73 21.05
CA SER A 187 -12.47 3.51 20.79
C SER A 187 -12.65 4.66 21.79
N HIS A 188 -11.72 4.82 22.72
CA HIS A 188 -11.83 5.77 23.81
C HIS A 188 -11.77 7.20 23.30
N GLY A 189 -12.84 7.95 23.57
CA GLY A 189 -12.91 9.37 23.26
C GLY A 189 -13.17 9.69 21.79
N ILE A 190 -13.53 8.71 20.95
CA ILE A 190 -13.68 8.91 19.50
C ILE A 190 -14.77 9.93 19.14
N GLU A 191 -15.81 10.04 19.98
CA GLU A 191 -16.87 11.03 19.81
C GLU A 191 -16.44 12.46 20.18
N GLN A 192 -15.39 12.62 21.00
CA GLN A 192 -14.76 13.90 21.31
C GLN A 192 -13.54 14.22 20.43
N ASP A 193 -13.11 13.30 19.58
CA ASP A 193 -12.01 13.55 18.64
C ASP A 193 -12.35 14.75 17.73
N PRO A 194 -11.44 15.74 17.57
CA PRO A 194 -11.70 16.92 16.74
C PRO A 194 -12.13 16.60 15.31
N LEU A 195 -11.69 15.47 14.76
CA LEU A 195 -12.01 15.05 13.38
C LEU A 195 -13.44 14.53 13.26
N ASN A 196 -14.09 14.18 14.37
CA ASN A 196 -15.48 13.73 14.41
C ASN A 196 -16.48 14.80 13.94
N GLU A 197 -16.10 16.08 13.94
CA GLU A 197 -16.93 17.15 13.35
C GLU A 197 -17.10 16.95 11.83
N THR A 198 -16.02 16.59 11.14
CA THR A 198 -16.04 16.32 9.69
C THR A 198 -16.51 14.90 9.35
N GLY A 199 -16.43 14.01 10.36
CA GLY A 199 -16.88 12.64 10.34
C GLY A 199 -15.84 11.64 9.86
N TRP A 200 -16.22 10.38 10.01
CA TRP A 200 -15.37 9.21 9.80
C TRP A 200 -15.98 8.30 8.76
N TYR A 201 -15.19 7.88 7.79
CA TYR A 201 -15.51 6.69 7.03
C TYR A 201 -15.27 5.48 7.92
N ILE A 202 -16.32 4.69 8.15
CA ILE A 202 -16.25 3.41 8.85
C ILE A 202 -16.35 2.29 7.82
N SER A 203 -15.48 1.30 7.89
CA SER A 203 -15.59 0.07 7.07
C SER A 203 -15.73 -1.14 7.97
N GLY A 204 -16.58 -2.09 7.58
CA GLY A 204 -16.95 -3.19 8.45
C GLY A 204 -17.92 -4.17 7.84
N ALA A 205 -18.54 -4.98 8.69
CA ALA A 205 -19.59 -5.92 8.33
C ALA A 205 -20.55 -6.12 9.49
N LYS A 206 -21.78 -6.55 9.18
CA LYS A 206 -22.73 -6.95 10.22
C LYS A 206 -22.32 -8.29 10.83
N ASP A 207 -22.44 -8.40 12.14
CA ASP A 207 -22.30 -9.65 12.87
C ASP A 207 -23.54 -10.55 12.70
N SER A 208 -23.57 -11.69 13.40
CA SER A 208 -24.71 -12.62 13.38
C SER A 208 -25.98 -12.04 14.02
N ALA A 209 -25.88 -11.00 14.85
CA ALA A 209 -27.01 -10.28 15.44
C ALA A 209 -27.51 -9.13 14.53
N GLY A 210 -26.80 -8.83 13.44
CA GLY A 210 -27.13 -7.74 12.52
C GLY A 210 -26.53 -6.38 12.91
N THR A 211 -25.70 -6.34 13.96
CA THR A 211 -24.99 -5.13 14.41
C THR A 211 -23.80 -4.87 13.50
N PHE A 212 -23.64 -3.63 13.02
CA PHE A 212 -22.49 -3.28 12.20
C PHE A 212 -21.22 -3.18 13.07
N VAL A 213 -20.25 -4.05 12.80
CA VAL A 213 -18.95 -4.06 13.49
C VAL A 213 -17.94 -3.26 12.66
N VAL A 214 -17.43 -2.18 13.26
CA VAL A 214 -16.43 -1.29 12.65
C VAL A 214 -15.04 -1.91 12.77
N GLN A 215 -14.46 -2.20 11.60
CA GLN A 215 -13.16 -2.83 11.46
C GLN A 215 -12.07 -1.87 11.01
N ALA A 216 -12.43 -0.79 10.31
CA ALA A 216 -11.50 0.26 9.90
C ALA A 216 -12.12 1.66 9.98
N LEU A 217 -11.25 2.65 10.20
CA LEU A 217 -11.58 4.08 10.31
C LEU A 217 -10.75 4.89 9.30
N ALA A 218 -11.35 5.93 8.72
CA ALA A 218 -10.60 6.96 8.01
C ALA A 218 -11.21 8.34 8.26
N PRO A 219 -10.41 9.35 8.65
CA PRO A 219 -10.91 10.71 8.83
C PRO A 219 -11.22 11.32 7.46
N ARG A 220 -12.46 11.74 7.23
CA ARG A 220 -12.90 12.31 5.95
C ARG A 220 -12.03 13.50 5.52
N ALA A 221 -11.73 14.38 6.47
CA ALA A 221 -10.95 15.60 6.21
C ALA A 221 -9.56 15.34 5.62
N LEU A 222 -8.91 14.22 5.96
CA LEU A 222 -7.56 13.91 5.47
C LEU A 222 -7.56 13.51 3.98
N LEU A 223 -8.54 12.70 3.57
CA LEU A 223 -8.56 12.11 2.24
C LEU A 223 -9.19 13.05 1.20
N ASN A 224 -10.02 13.99 1.65
CA ASN A 224 -10.61 15.02 0.81
C ASN A 224 -9.54 15.89 0.12
N LEU A 225 -9.76 16.27 -1.14
CA LEU A 225 -8.90 17.18 -1.89
C LEU A 225 -9.09 18.65 -1.44
N ARG A 226 -8.89 18.92 -0.15
CA ARG A 226 -8.88 20.27 0.44
C ARG A 226 -7.65 20.42 1.35
N PRO A 227 -6.61 21.14 0.91
CA PRO A 227 -5.39 21.23 1.70
C PRO A 227 -5.60 22.20 2.85
N ASP A 228 -5.01 21.91 4.00
CA ASP A 228 -4.93 22.85 5.13
C ASP A 228 -4.01 24.01 4.79
N GLN A 229 -2.98 23.76 3.98
CA GLN A 229 -2.01 24.74 3.53
C GLN A 229 -1.45 24.41 2.15
N ILE A 230 -1.07 25.45 1.41
CA ILE A 230 -0.40 25.33 0.12
C ILE A 230 0.98 25.98 0.24
N VAL A 231 2.03 25.23 -0.10
CA VAL A 231 3.42 25.69 -0.09
C VAL A 231 3.88 25.84 -1.53
N VAL A 232 4.20 27.09 -1.89
CA VAL A 232 4.67 27.45 -3.23
C VAL A 232 6.17 27.72 -3.20
N SER A 233 6.84 27.39 -4.31
CA SER A 233 8.29 27.38 -4.55
C SER A 233 8.97 26.05 -4.22
N GLU A 234 9.85 25.64 -5.13
CA GLU A 234 10.67 24.44 -4.98
C GLU A 234 11.43 24.41 -3.65
N LYS A 235 12.09 25.52 -3.28
CA LYS A 235 12.88 25.59 -2.03
C LYS A 235 12.01 25.39 -0.78
N ALA A 236 10.83 26.00 -0.74
CA ALA A 236 9.92 25.86 0.40
C ALA A 236 9.33 24.45 0.46
N ALA A 237 8.91 23.90 -0.69
CA ALA A 237 8.39 22.55 -0.81
C ALA A 237 9.42 21.50 -0.36
N VAL A 238 10.67 21.60 -0.81
CA VAL A 238 11.76 20.71 -0.39
C VAL A 238 12.04 20.84 1.10
N ASN A 239 12.10 22.06 1.63
CA ASN A 239 12.29 22.27 3.08
C ASN A 239 11.13 21.69 3.90
N PHE A 240 9.90 21.74 3.36
CA PHE A 240 8.74 21.15 4.03
C PHE A 240 8.90 19.66 4.22
N VAL A 241 9.22 18.91 3.16
CA VAL A 241 9.38 17.45 3.21
C VAL A 241 10.59 17.04 4.06
N GLN A 242 11.69 17.81 3.97
CA GLN A 242 12.91 17.54 4.74
C GLN A 242 12.76 17.76 6.24
N LYS A 243 11.89 18.67 6.67
CA LYS A 243 11.86 19.11 8.08
C LYS A 243 10.46 19.28 8.61
N LEU A 244 9.67 20.15 7.98
CA LEU A 244 8.40 20.63 8.54
C LEU A 244 7.32 19.54 8.62
N ALA A 245 7.37 18.54 7.73
CA ALA A 245 6.44 17.41 7.75
C ALA A 245 6.54 16.58 9.05
N TRP A 246 7.74 16.47 9.61
CA TRP A 246 8.04 15.70 10.82
C TRP A 246 8.26 16.57 12.07
N GLN A 247 8.19 17.90 11.91
CA GLN A 247 8.35 18.84 13.01
C GLN A 247 7.18 18.73 14.01
N ASP A 248 7.50 18.87 15.29
CA ASP A 248 6.56 18.86 16.41
C ASP A 248 5.64 17.62 16.42
N THR A 249 6.18 16.45 16.00
CA THR A 249 5.39 15.20 15.87
C THR A 249 4.71 14.84 17.19
N THR A 250 5.41 14.99 18.32
CA THR A 250 4.88 14.74 19.67
C THR A 250 3.69 15.65 20.01
N GLU A 251 3.84 16.95 19.77
CA GLU A 251 2.85 17.98 20.08
C GLU A 251 1.61 17.88 19.18
N ARG A 252 1.76 17.26 18.01
CA ARG A 252 0.69 17.06 17.01
C ARG A 252 -0.07 15.73 17.20
N LYS A 253 0.10 15.02 18.31
CA LYS A 253 -0.66 13.79 18.59
C LYS A 253 -2.17 14.03 18.46
N GLY A 254 -2.87 13.08 17.83
CA GLY A 254 -4.30 13.15 17.54
C GLY A 254 -4.65 14.06 16.36
N GLN A 255 -3.68 14.68 15.68
CA GLN A 255 -3.93 15.60 14.58
C GLN A 255 -3.58 15.00 13.22
N ILE A 256 -4.28 15.48 12.20
CA ILE A 256 -3.97 15.27 10.79
C ILE A 256 -3.43 16.56 10.17
N ASN A 257 -2.74 16.42 9.03
CA ASN A 257 -2.47 17.57 8.18
C ASN A 257 -2.41 17.13 6.70
N ALA A 258 -3.01 17.92 5.82
CA ALA A 258 -2.93 17.76 4.38
C ALA A 258 -2.32 19.02 3.75
N THR A 259 -1.14 18.89 3.14
CA THR A 259 -0.39 20.02 2.58
C THR A 259 -0.16 19.81 1.09
N LEU A 260 -0.52 20.79 0.26
CA LEU A 260 -0.19 20.78 -1.17
C LEU A 260 1.12 21.53 -1.41
N LEU A 261 2.04 20.89 -2.11
CA LEU A 261 3.34 21.42 -2.51
C LEU A 261 3.37 21.63 -4.03
N THR A 262 3.88 22.78 -4.46
CA THR A 262 4.18 23.03 -5.87
C THR A 262 5.51 23.76 -6.02
N ALA A 263 6.29 23.38 -7.03
CA ALA A 263 7.57 24.01 -7.33
C ALA A 263 7.39 25.42 -7.93
N GLU A 264 6.34 25.62 -8.72
CA GLU A 264 6.06 26.85 -9.46
C GLU A 264 4.54 27.14 -9.53
N GLY A 265 4.17 28.31 -10.06
CA GLY A 265 2.78 28.71 -10.24
C GLY A 265 2.15 29.37 -9.00
N ASP A 266 0.83 29.50 -9.03
CA ASP A 266 0.02 30.02 -7.92
C ASP A 266 -0.81 28.91 -7.26
N GLU A 267 -1.30 29.19 -6.05
CA GLU A 267 -2.07 28.26 -5.23
C GLU A 267 -3.32 27.70 -5.94
N LYS A 268 -4.03 28.53 -6.69
CA LYS A 268 -5.27 28.12 -7.37
C LYS A 268 -4.97 27.20 -8.54
N THR A 269 -3.91 27.49 -9.30
CA THR A 269 -3.44 26.64 -10.38
C THR A 269 -2.99 25.28 -9.85
N ALA A 270 -2.25 25.25 -8.74
CA ALA A 270 -1.81 24.00 -8.11
C ALA A 270 -2.98 23.15 -7.58
N LEU A 271 -4.03 23.76 -7.03
CA LEU A 271 -5.20 23.01 -6.58
C LEU A 271 -6.02 22.46 -7.76
N ASN A 272 -6.25 23.28 -8.79
CA ASN A 272 -7.02 22.90 -9.97
C ASN A 272 -6.32 21.88 -10.88
N SER A 273 -5.02 21.66 -10.66
CA SER A 273 -4.27 20.63 -11.38
C SER A 273 -4.60 19.22 -10.90
N TRP A 274 -5.39 19.04 -9.83
CA TRP A 274 -5.86 17.74 -9.35
C TRP A 274 -7.34 17.55 -9.66
N GLN A 275 -7.64 16.54 -10.47
CA GLN A 275 -8.95 16.25 -11.04
C GLN A 275 -9.27 14.77 -10.91
N GLU A 276 -10.56 14.43 -10.98
CA GLU A 276 -11.03 13.05 -10.97
C GLU A 276 -10.33 12.21 -12.05
N GLY A 277 -9.82 11.04 -11.65
CA GLY A 277 -9.06 10.13 -12.51
C GLY A 277 -7.54 10.34 -12.47
N ASP A 278 -7.05 11.47 -11.94
CA ASP A 278 -5.62 11.69 -11.80
C ASP A 278 -4.95 10.63 -10.93
N GLN A 279 -3.76 10.23 -11.34
CA GLN A 279 -2.93 9.30 -10.60
C GLN A 279 -1.68 9.97 -10.02
N ALA A 280 -1.24 9.47 -8.88
CA ALA A 280 -0.03 9.89 -8.21
C ALA A 280 0.77 8.68 -7.72
N LEU A 281 2.11 8.82 -7.77
CA LEU A 281 3.01 7.93 -7.05
C LEU A 281 2.89 8.24 -5.56
N LEU A 282 2.59 7.25 -4.74
CA LEU A 282 2.65 7.40 -3.28
C LEU A 282 4.06 7.04 -2.81
N VAL A 283 4.64 7.88 -1.98
CA VAL A 283 5.82 7.60 -1.15
C VAL A 283 5.35 7.56 0.30
N ASN A 284 5.30 6.36 0.88
CA ASN A 284 4.86 6.14 2.24
C ASN A 284 6.05 6.05 3.18
N THR A 285 5.95 6.75 4.31
CA THR A 285 6.89 6.62 5.43
C THR A 285 6.15 6.71 6.76
N TYR A 286 6.65 6.04 7.81
CA TYR A 286 6.11 6.19 9.16
C TYR A 286 7.20 6.27 10.22
N GLY A 287 6.87 6.95 11.32
CA GLY A 287 7.72 7.13 12.49
C GLY A 287 7.44 6.15 13.62
N GLY A 288 8.04 6.43 14.77
CA GLY A 288 7.98 5.56 15.94
C GLY A 288 6.66 5.66 16.71
N ILE A 289 6.32 4.61 17.44
CA ILE A 289 5.26 4.60 18.47
C ILE A 289 5.63 5.57 19.61
N GLY A 290 6.93 5.64 19.93
CA GLY A 290 7.56 6.41 21.00
C GLY A 290 7.45 5.80 22.39
N ASN A 291 7.81 6.59 23.42
CA ASN A 291 7.91 6.17 24.82
C ASN A 291 8.74 4.89 25.08
N GLY A 292 9.73 4.60 24.23
CA GLY A 292 10.58 3.42 24.37
C GLY A 292 9.90 2.09 23.99
N ARG A 293 8.73 2.14 23.36
CA ARG A 293 7.93 0.99 22.92
C ARG A 293 8.25 0.53 21.49
N GLU A 294 9.42 0.91 20.95
CA GLU A 294 9.76 0.47 19.59
C GLU A 294 10.15 -1.01 19.60
N PRO A 295 9.64 -1.83 18.66
CA PRO A 295 9.98 -3.25 18.57
C PRO A 295 11.46 -3.49 18.25
N TYR A 296 12.14 -2.49 17.65
CA TYR A 296 13.56 -2.54 17.30
C TYR A 296 14.25 -1.23 17.70
N PRO A 297 14.56 -1.03 18.99
CA PRO A 297 15.22 0.20 19.43
C PRO A 297 16.67 0.20 18.95
N TYR A 298 17.06 1.20 18.15
CA TYR A 298 18.46 1.36 17.76
C TYR A 298 19.29 1.96 18.89
N PRO A 299 20.58 1.59 19.02
CA PRO A 299 21.48 2.22 19.98
C PRO A 299 21.46 3.75 19.86
N GLY A 300 21.35 4.45 20.99
CA GLY A 300 21.20 5.91 21.02
C GLY A 300 19.76 6.40 20.90
N GLY A 301 18.78 5.49 20.84
CA GLY A 301 17.36 5.83 20.80
C GLY A 301 16.92 6.36 19.45
N TYR A 302 17.55 5.95 18.33
CA TYR A 302 17.13 6.31 16.98
C TYR A 302 15.99 5.41 16.48
N TYR A 303 15.17 5.92 15.56
CA TYR A 303 14.13 5.20 14.85
C TYR A 303 14.13 5.58 13.36
N PHE A 304 14.60 4.67 12.52
CA PHE A 304 14.73 4.92 11.07
C PHE A 304 13.40 4.83 10.30
N GLY A 305 12.34 4.29 10.90
CA GLY A 305 11.05 4.17 10.24
C GLY A 305 10.99 3.11 9.15
N HIS A 306 10.07 3.31 8.22
CA HIS A 306 9.80 2.44 7.08
C HIS A 306 9.63 3.27 5.81
N PHE A 307 9.85 2.63 4.67
CA PHE A 307 9.65 3.19 3.35
C PHE A 307 8.99 2.18 2.42
N SER A 308 7.96 2.62 1.72
CA SER A 308 7.38 1.88 0.61
C SER A 308 6.81 2.83 -0.44
N TYR A 309 6.59 2.29 -1.64
CA TYR A 309 5.84 2.97 -2.67
C TYR A 309 4.38 2.53 -2.67
N GLY A 310 3.54 3.35 -3.27
CA GLY A 310 2.13 3.11 -3.47
C GLY A 310 1.66 3.74 -4.77
N ARG A 311 0.35 3.79 -4.92
CA ARG A 311 -0.30 4.68 -5.85
C ARG A 311 -1.52 5.30 -5.20
N ALA A 312 -1.84 6.51 -5.61
CA ALA A 312 -3.09 7.14 -5.28
C ALA A 312 -3.83 7.53 -6.55
N ARG A 313 -5.15 7.56 -6.47
CA ARG A 313 -6.02 8.06 -7.53
C ARG A 313 -7.00 9.05 -6.94
N VAL A 314 -7.24 10.15 -7.63
CA VAL A 314 -8.33 11.05 -7.29
C VAL A 314 -9.63 10.42 -7.77
N ILE A 315 -10.54 10.18 -6.84
CA ILE A 315 -11.87 9.65 -7.12
C ILE A 315 -12.93 10.62 -6.63
N ARG A 316 -14.14 10.48 -7.16
CA ARG A 316 -15.34 11.04 -6.54
C ARG A 316 -15.88 10.03 -5.54
N GLU A 317 -15.70 10.32 -4.25
CA GLU A 317 -16.20 9.46 -3.18
C GLU A 317 -17.74 9.49 -3.21
N PRO A 318 -18.42 8.33 -3.32
CA PRO A 318 -19.83 8.29 -3.67
C PRO A 318 -20.79 8.67 -2.52
N LEU A 319 -20.41 8.55 -1.25
CA LEU A 319 -21.28 8.94 -0.14
C LEU A 319 -21.36 10.46 -0.02
N ALA A 320 -20.20 11.11 0.06
CA ALA A 320 -20.02 12.53 0.17
C ALA A 320 -19.89 13.23 -1.18
N ASP A 321 -19.98 12.59 -2.34
CA ASP A 321 -19.85 13.24 -3.67
C ASP A 321 -18.74 14.31 -3.73
N GLU A 322 -17.58 13.97 -3.18
CA GLU A 322 -16.43 14.85 -3.00
C GLU A 322 -15.20 14.22 -3.63
N LEU A 323 -14.29 15.05 -4.16
CA LEU A 323 -13.01 14.53 -4.61
C LEU A 323 -12.18 14.09 -3.41
N SER A 324 -11.71 12.85 -3.45
CA SER A 324 -10.92 12.21 -2.41
C SER A 324 -9.79 11.37 -3.01
N PHE A 325 -8.75 11.12 -2.23
CA PHE A 325 -7.72 10.14 -2.57
C PHE A 325 -8.17 8.71 -2.25
N ASP A 326 -8.07 7.84 -3.25
CA ASP A 326 -8.12 6.38 -3.16
C ASP A 326 -6.68 5.87 -3.17
N ILE A 327 -6.20 5.32 -2.06
CA ILE A 327 -4.77 5.06 -1.82
C ILE A 327 -4.51 3.56 -1.66
N GLU A 328 -3.57 3.06 -2.44
CA GLU A 328 -3.04 1.71 -2.39
C GLU A 328 -1.53 1.73 -2.07
N TYR A 329 -1.11 0.85 -1.18
CA TYR A 329 0.26 0.72 -0.72
C TYR A 329 0.88 -0.60 -1.21
N PHE A 330 2.07 -0.56 -1.79
CA PHE A 330 2.85 -1.74 -2.15
C PHE A 330 3.84 -2.05 -1.03
N GLN A 331 3.35 -2.73 0.01
CA GLN A 331 4.08 -2.84 1.26
C GLN A 331 5.11 -3.98 1.26
N VAL A 332 6.37 -3.60 1.13
CA VAL A 332 7.53 -4.49 1.22
C VAL A 332 7.91 -4.70 2.69
N PHE A 333 7.18 -5.59 3.38
CA PHE A 333 7.40 -5.90 4.79
C PHE A 333 8.12 -7.22 5.01
N SER A 334 9.04 -7.23 5.96
CA SER A 334 9.51 -8.47 6.59
C SER A 334 8.36 -9.20 7.30
N SER A 335 8.59 -10.47 7.60
CA SER A 335 7.77 -11.23 8.55
C SER A 335 7.60 -10.40 9.83
N ASN A 336 6.37 -10.33 10.34
CA ASN A 336 5.99 -9.46 11.44
C ASN A 336 4.94 -10.14 12.35
N GLY A 337 4.91 -9.75 13.63
CA GLY A 337 3.90 -10.20 14.59
C GLY A 337 2.53 -9.56 14.34
N ASP A 338 2.49 -8.43 13.64
CA ASP A 338 1.26 -7.71 13.30
C ASP A 338 0.36 -8.52 12.35
N GLY A 339 0.89 -9.53 11.67
CA GLY A 339 0.17 -10.29 10.65
C GLY A 339 -0.14 -9.48 9.39
N LEU A 340 0.47 -8.30 9.18
CA LEU A 340 0.37 -7.59 7.91
C LEU A 340 1.05 -8.41 6.82
N ILE A 341 0.30 -8.69 5.75
CA ILE A 341 0.78 -9.52 4.64
C ILE A 341 1.44 -8.61 3.61
N PRO A 342 2.72 -8.83 3.23
CA PRO A 342 3.35 -8.12 2.14
C PRO A 342 2.52 -8.25 0.87
N GLY A 343 2.14 -7.14 0.27
CA GLY A 343 1.19 -7.14 -0.84
C GLY A 343 0.75 -5.74 -1.23
N VAL A 344 -0.29 -5.67 -2.05
CA VAL A 344 -1.01 -4.43 -2.31
C VAL A 344 -2.09 -4.29 -1.25
N LEU A 345 -2.06 -3.23 -0.46
CA LEU A 345 -3.03 -2.97 0.62
C LEU A 345 -3.71 -1.64 0.37
N HIS A 346 -5.04 -1.61 0.48
CA HIS A 346 -5.79 -0.35 0.45
C HIS A 346 -5.61 0.41 1.78
N TRP A 347 -5.88 1.73 1.77
CA TRP A 347 -5.91 2.57 2.98
C TRP A 347 -6.64 1.91 4.15
N THR A 348 -7.84 1.36 3.91
CA THR A 348 -8.65 0.71 4.95
C THR A 348 -7.95 -0.48 5.61
N ARG A 349 -6.99 -1.10 4.93
CA ARG A 349 -6.23 -2.23 5.46
C ARG A 349 -4.92 -1.81 6.12
N TYR A 350 -4.15 -0.94 5.47
CA TYR A 350 -2.81 -0.60 5.92
C TYR A 350 -2.80 0.51 6.98
N ILE A 351 -3.64 1.54 6.80
CA ILE A 351 -3.71 2.66 7.73
C ILE A 351 -4.91 2.51 8.65
N GLY A 352 -6.10 2.36 8.07
CA GLY A 352 -7.36 2.49 8.79
C GLY A 352 -7.80 1.28 9.59
N ASP A 353 -7.24 0.09 9.34
CA ASP A 353 -7.64 -1.13 10.04
C ASP A 353 -7.34 -0.99 11.53
N ARG A 354 -8.34 -1.28 12.36
CA ARG A 354 -8.18 -1.06 13.81
C ARG A 354 -7.25 -2.08 14.44
N GLN A 355 -7.27 -3.33 13.96
CA GLN A 355 -6.42 -4.40 14.51
C GLN A 355 -5.02 -4.42 13.89
N PHE A 356 -4.89 -4.07 12.61
CA PHE A 356 -3.66 -4.27 11.84
C PHE A 356 -3.03 -2.96 11.35
N GLY A 357 -3.82 -1.89 11.26
CA GLY A 357 -3.42 -0.64 10.66
C GLY A 357 -2.66 0.29 11.60
N TYR A 358 -2.14 1.38 11.03
CA TYR A 358 -1.25 2.30 11.73
C TYR A 358 -1.85 3.65 12.13
N LEU A 359 -3.11 3.95 11.76
CA LEU A 359 -3.74 5.26 11.99
C LEU A 359 -3.60 5.75 13.44
N GLY A 360 -3.95 4.90 14.40
CA GLY A 360 -3.90 5.18 15.84
C GLY A 360 -2.59 4.79 16.51
N TYR A 361 -1.66 4.16 15.78
CA TYR A 361 -0.50 3.48 16.37
C TYR A 361 0.83 4.18 16.07
N ARG A 362 1.00 4.70 14.85
CA ARG A 362 2.24 5.37 14.41
C ARG A 362 1.94 6.68 13.68
N PRO A 363 2.82 7.69 13.74
CA PRO A 363 2.73 8.83 12.85
C PRO A 363 3.12 8.44 11.42
N VAL A 364 2.26 8.73 10.44
CA VAL A 364 2.45 8.37 9.02
C VAL A 364 2.56 9.62 8.16
N CYS A 365 3.43 9.59 7.15
CA CYS A 365 3.58 10.62 6.14
C CYS A 365 3.49 9.97 4.75
N ASP A 366 2.41 10.29 4.06
CA ASP A 366 2.14 9.88 2.68
C ASP A 366 2.34 11.06 1.74
N ILE A 367 3.29 10.94 0.81
CA ILE A 367 3.56 11.96 -0.20
C ILE A 367 3.05 11.46 -1.54
N LEU A 368 2.03 12.12 -2.10
CA LEU A 368 1.41 11.79 -3.37
C LEU A 368 1.98 12.68 -4.46
N LEU A 369 2.84 12.14 -5.31
CA LEU A 369 3.54 12.85 -6.38
C LEU A 369 2.80 12.68 -7.71
N LYS A 370 2.26 13.78 -8.25
CA LYS A 370 1.68 13.83 -9.59
C LYS A 370 2.68 14.46 -10.56
N LEU A 371 3.08 13.67 -11.55
CA LEU A 371 3.95 14.10 -12.66
C LEU A 371 3.52 13.36 -13.92
N ASP A 372 3.07 14.11 -14.92
CA ASP A 372 2.43 13.58 -16.14
C ASP A 372 3.28 12.54 -16.90
N CYS A 373 4.58 12.77 -17.04
CA CYS A 373 5.47 11.85 -17.73
C CYS A 373 5.65 10.50 -17.02
N PHE A 374 5.27 10.43 -15.74
CA PHE A 374 5.36 9.23 -14.92
C PHE A 374 3.99 8.57 -14.68
N THR A 375 2.95 9.37 -14.41
CA THR A 375 1.64 8.88 -13.96
C THR A 375 0.61 8.76 -15.07
N THR A 376 0.76 9.47 -16.19
CA THR A 376 -0.13 9.33 -17.34
C THR A 376 0.36 8.22 -18.26
N SER A 377 -0.57 7.43 -18.78
CA SER A 377 -0.25 6.37 -19.74
C SER A 377 0.17 6.93 -21.09
N TYR A 378 1.06 6.19 -21.74
CA TYR A 378 1.38 6.33 -23.15
C TYR A 378 0.57 5.30 -23.94
N ASP A 379 -0.14 5.75 -24.96
CA ASP A 379 -0.98 4.90 -25.79
C ASP A 379 -0.22 4.41 -27.03
N PHE A 380 -0.05 3.09 -27.13
CA PHE A 380 0.63 2.40 -28.23
C PHE A 380 -0.30 1.40 -28.88
N ALA A 381 -0.92 1.80 -30.00
CA ALA A 381 -1.86 0.97 -30.76
C ALA A 381 -3.00 0.39 -29.89
N HIS A 382 -2.81 -0.80 -29.31
CA HIS A 382 -3.78 -1.49 -28.45
C HIS A 382 -3.32 -1.64 -26.99
N ARG A 383 -2.27 -0.92 -26.57
CA ARG A 383 -1.72 -0.97 -25.21
C ARG A 383 -1.60 0.43 -24.65
N SER A 384 -1.94 0.60 -23.38
CA SER A 384 -1.76 1.83 -22.62
C SER A 384 -0.89 1.52 -21.41
N ILE A 385 0.27 2.17 -21.29
CA ILE A 385 1.25 1.85 -20.23
C ILE A 385 1.80 3.16 -19.65
N SER A 386 1.79 3.30 -18.32
CA SER A 386 2.49 4.37 -17.59
C SER A 386 3.74 3.83 -16.87
N ALA A 387 4.65 4.72 -16.47
CA ALA A 387 5.80 4.34 -15.64
C ALA A 387 5.36 3.87 -14.25
N LEU A 388 4.32 4.51 -13.69
CA LEU A 388 3.69 4.09 -12.45
C LEU A 388 3.14 2.66 -12.53
N ASP A 389 2.44 2.30 -13.61
CA ASP A 389 1.93 0.94 -13.80
C ASP A 389 3.05 -0.08 -13.95
N ARG A 390 4.10 0.26 -14.70
CA ARG A 390 5.25 -0.64 -14.87
C ARG A 390 5.98 -0.88 -13.55
N MET A 391 6.16 0.17 -12.75
CA MET A 391 6.72 0.06 -11.40
C MET A 391 5.86 -0.82 -10.50
N SER A 392 4.54 -0.62 -10.54
CA SER A 392 3.59 -1.42 -9.75
C SER A 392 3.71 -2.92 -10.08
N VAL A 393 3.90 -3.27 -11.36
CA VAL A 393 4.11 -4.67 -11.78
C VAL A 393 5.38 -5.28 -11.18
N PHE A 394 6.49 -4.53 -11.11
CA PHE A 394 7.73 -4.98 -10.46
C PHE A 394 7.56 -5.13 -8.95
N LEU A 395 6.83 -4.21 -8.30
CA LEU A 395 6.53 -4.30 -6.88
C LEU A 395 5.65 -5.51 -6.57
N GLU A 396 4.56 -5.75 -7.31
CA GLU A 396 3.69 -6.95 -7.15
C GLU A 396 4.50 -8.25 -7.16
N PHE A 397 5.49 -8.34 -8.06
CA PHE A 397 6.41 -9.47 -8.09
C PHE A 397 7.26 -9.58 -6.80
N LEU A 398 7.86 -8.47 -6.37
CA LEU A 398 8.68 -8.43 -5.15
C LEU A 398 7.87 -8.81 -3.90
N LEU A 399 6.61 -8.36 -3.81
CA LEU A 399 5.72 -8.63 -2.70
C LEU A 399 5.40 -10.12 -2.54
N HIS A 400 5.33 -10.87 -3.64
CA HIS A 400 5.26 -12.34 -3.59
C HIS A 400 6.50 -12.94 -2.92
N LEU A 401 7.69 -12.55 -3.37
CA LEU A 401 8.94 -13.09 -2.81
C LEU A 401 9.09 -12.77 -1.32
N TYR A 402 8.65 -11.58 -0.89
CA TYR A 402 8.63 -11.21 0.51
C TYR A 402 7.66 -12.05 1.35
N ARG A 403 6.46 -12.37 0.82
CA ARG A 403 5.50 -13.24 1.53
C ARG A 403 6.03 -14.64 1.82
N ILE A 404 6.79 -15.21 0.89
CA ILE A 404 7.29 -16.60 1.01
C ILE A 404 8.77 -16.68 1.39
N GLY A 405 9.43 -15.55 1.68
CA GLY A 405 10.86 -15.54 2.00
C GLY A 405 11.75 -16.05 0.87
N GLY A 406 11.40 -15.81 -0.40
CA GLY A 406 12.08 -16.40 -1.55
C GLY A 406 11.98 -17.94 -1.62
N GLY A 407 11.05 -18.54 -0.85
CA GLY A 407 10.90 -19.99 -0.70
C GLY A 407 11.30 -20.51 0.69
N THR A 408 11.91 -19.68 1.54
CA THR A 408 12.40 -20.08 2.88
C THR A 408 11.38 -19.88 4.02
N GLY A 409 10.20 -19.35 3.70
CA GLY A 409 9.10 -19.17 4.66
C GLY A 409 9.09 -17.84 5.42
N GLY A 410 10.10 -16.99 5.28
CA GLY A 410 10.10 -15.68 5.93
C GLY A 410 11.19 -14.74 5.44
N VAL A 411 10.97 -13.43 5.62
CA VAL A 411 12.00 -12.40 5.40
C VAL A 411 12.25 -11.70 6.72
N TYR A 412 13.52 -11.58 7.11
CA TYR A 412 13.92 -10.93 8.35
C TYR A 412 14.64 -9.62 8.05
N PHE A 413 14.44 -8.63 8.93
CA PHE A 413 15.11 -7.35 8.83
C PHE A 413 16.63 -7.53 8.95
N GLY A 414 17.38 -6.94 8.01
CA GLY A 414 18.83 -6.99 8.03
C GLY A 414 19.44 -6.21 6.87
N VAL A 415 20.78 -6.19 6.80
CA VAL A 415 21.52 -5.46 5.75
C VAL A 415 21.17 -5.97 4.34
N ALA A 416 20.74 -7.23 4.21
CA ALA A 416 20.37 -7.85 2.94
C ALA A 416 18.92 -7.55 2.49
N ASN A 417 18.01 -7.32 3.45
CA ASN A 417 16.57 -7.12 3.22
C ASN A 417 16.18 -5.74 3.76
N ASN A 418 16.11 -4.76 2.85
CA ASN A 418 15.84 -3.37 3.18
C ASN A 418 14.71 -2.85 2.29
N CYS A 419 13.57 -2.56 2.92
CA CYS A 419 12.35 -2.07 2.25
C CYS A 419 12.61 -0.81 1.40
N THR A 420 13.41 0.13 1.90
CA THR A 420 13.81 1.35 1.19
C THR A 420 14.58 1.03 -0.07
N GLN A 421 15.59 0.16 0.04
CA GLN A 421 16.45 -0.18 -1.09
C GLN A 421 15.66 -0.94 -2.17
N ASP A 422 14.91 -1.97 -1.78
CA ASP A 422 14.22 -2.83 -2.74
C ASP A 422 13.06 -2.09 -3.43
N SER A 423 12.35 -1.23 -2.71
CA SER A 423 11.34 -0.34 -3.29
C SER A 423 11.96 0.61 -4.33
N ASN A 424 13.10 1.24 -4.02
CA ASN A 424 13.80 2.14 -4.95
C ASN A 424 14.36 1.42 -6.18
N GLN A 425 14.74 0.14 -6.04
CA GLN A 425 15.14 -0.67 -7.19
C GLN A 425 13.99 -0.91 -8.15
N ALA A 426 12.77 -1.16 -7.65
CA ALA A 426 11.59 -1.32 -8.50
C ALA A 426 11.28 -0.05 -9.31
N LEU A 427 11.38 1.13 -8.70
CA LEU A 427 11.24 2.43 -9.39
C LEU A 427 12.25 2.55 -10.55
N TYR A 428 13.52 2.24 -10.29
CA TYR A 428 14.55 2.32 -11.31
C TYR A 428 14.35 1.31 -12.45
N ALA A 429 14.00 0.06 -12.10
CA ALA A 429 13.75 -0.99 -13.08
C ALA A 429 12.60 -0.62 -14.02
N ALA A 430 11.55 0.02 -13.51
CA ALA A 430 10.42 0.50 -14.30
C ALA A 430 10.84 1.48 -15.39
N VAL A 431 11.58 2.54 -15.02
CA VAL A 431 12.00 3.56 -15.99
C VAL A 431 12.96 2.98 -17.03
N LYS A 432 13.87 2.10 -16.60
CA LYS A 432 14.81 1.44 -17.50
C LYS A 432 14.14 0.46 -18.47
N ASP A 433 13.17 -0.30 -17.99
CA ASP A 433 12.42 -1.24 -18.82
C ASP A 433 11.60 -0.52 -19.90
N LEU A 434 11.02 0.64 -19.56
CA LEU A 434 10.38 1.51 -20.55
C LEU A 434 11.39 2.04 -21.58
N ASP A 435 12.57 2.50 -21.16
CA ASP A 435 13.62 2.95 -22.07
C ASP A 435 13.98 1.87 -23.11
N VAL A 436 14.21 0.64 -22.65
CA VAL A 436 14.51 -0.51 -23.53
C VAL A 436 13.33 -0.81 -24.44
N SER A 437 12.13 -0.95 -23.87
CA SER A 437 10.91 -1.28 -24.63
C SER A 437 10.61 -0.24 -25.72
N PHE A 438 10.89 1.04 -25.46
CA PHE A 438 10.62 2.12 -26.40
C PHE A 438 11.68 2.20 -27.50
N LYS A 439 12.95 1.93 -27.18
CA LYS A 439 14.05 1.92 -28.16
C LYS A 439 14.00 0.73 -29.10
N GLU A 440 13.58 -0.43 -28.60
CA GLU A 440 13.63 -1.69 -29.35
C GLU A 440 12.38 -1.95 -30.19
N HIS A 441 11.27 -1.24 -29.96
CA HIS A 441 10.00 -1.50 -30.66
C HIS A 441 9.72 -0.50 -31.80
N PRO A 442 9.72 -0.92 -33.08
CA PRO A 442 9.56 -0.03 -34.23
C PRO A 442 8.27 0.79 -34.23
N LEU A 443 7.17 0.21 -33.74
CA LEU A 443 5.88 0.91 -33.61
C LEU A 443 5.93 2.08 -32.61
N VAL A 444 6.74 1.96 -31.55
CA VAL A 444 6.92 3.03 -30.55
C VAL A 444 7.74 4.16 -31.16
N GLN A 445 8.83 3.83 -31.86
CA GLN A 445 9.65 4.82 -32.57
C GLN A 445 8.88 5.59 -33.64
N ASP A 446 7.99 4.91 -34.36
CA ASP A 446 7.10 5.52 -35.35
C ASP A 446 6.03 6.42 -34.70
N MET A 447 5.49 6.01 -33.54
CA MET A 447 4.56 6.84 -32.75
C MET A 447 5.24 8.13 -32.25
N LEU A 448 6.42 8.03 -31.64
CA LEU A 448 7.15 9.19 -31.11
C LEU A 448 7.53 10.19 -32.23
N LYS A 449 7.74 9.71 -33.47
CA LYS A 449 7.94 10.59 -34.63
C LYS A 449 6.67 11.32 -35.06
N ARG A 450 5.49 10.71 -34.90
CA ARG A 450 4.19 11.28 -35.29
C ARG A 450 3.58 12.18 -34.21
N HIS A 451 3.94 11.97 -32.94
CA HIS A 451 3.44 12.74 -31.79
C HIS A 451 4.61 13.38 -31.03
N PRO A 452 5.07 14.58 -31.45
CA PRO A 452 6.22 15.25 -30.82
C PRO A 452 6.02 15.55 -29.33
N GLU A 453 4.78 15.82 -28.92
CA GLU A 453 4.41 16.04 -27.51
C GLU A 453 4.66 14.81 -26.62
N GLU A 454 4.35 13.61 -27.14
CA GLU A 454 4.62 12.33 -26.46
C GLU A 454 6.12 12.03 -26.42
N ALA A 455 6.87 12.42 -27.45
CA ALA A 455 8.32 12.32 -27.47
C ALA A 455 8.97 13.22 -26.41
N GLU A 456 8.55 14.48 -26.30
CA GLU A 456 9.03 15.38 -25.26
C GLU A 456 8.68 14.86 -23.85
N ARG A 457 7.45 14.37 -23.65
CA ARG A 457 7.03 13.78 -22.39
C ARG A 457 7.89 12.57 -22.02
N PHE A 458 8.21 11.71 -22.99
CA PHE A 458 9.07 10.56 -22.78
C PHE A 458 10.53 10.96 -22.48
N ASP A 459 11.08 11.96 -23.15
CA ASP A 459 12.42 12.48 -22.86
C ASP A 459 12.51 13.03 -21.42
N ARG A 460 11.46 13.70 -20.94
CA ARG A 460 11.36 14.11 -19.53
C ARG A 460 11.36 12.90 -18.58
N LEU A 461 10.64 11.82 -18.92
CA LEU A 461 10.65 10.58 -18.13
C LEU A 461 12.06 9.95 -18.06
N LEU A 462 12.80 9.91 -19.18
CA LEU A 462 14.17 9.40 -19.19
C LEU A 462 15.11 10.26 -18.35
N LYS A 463 14.95 11.59 -18.42
CA LYS A 463 15.73 12.54 -17.62
C LYS A 463 15.43 12.38 -16.12
N LEU A 464 14.16 12.23 -15.76
CA LEU A 464 13.71 11.90 -14.41
C LEU A 464 14.38 10.62 -13.91
N GLY A 465 14.36 9.55 -14.71
CA GLY A 465 15.00 8.27 -14.37
C GLY A 465 16.51 8.39 -14.14
N HIS A 466 17.19 9.18 -14.96
CA HIS A 466 18.62 9.47 -14.80
C HIS A 466 18.91 10.22 -13.49
N ASP A 467 18.13 11.25 -13.18
CA ASP A 467 18.32 12.06 -11.97
C ASP A 467 17.98 11.29 -10.69
N LEU A 468 16.92 10.46 -10.72
CA LEU A 468 16.60 9.51 -9.64
C LEU A 468 17.76 8.54 -9.41
N ARG A 469 18.32 7.96 -10.46
CA ARG A 469 19.47 7.04 -10.36
C ARG A 469 20.69 7.74 -9.77
N ARG A 470 21.02 8.95 -10.25
CA ARG A 470 22.17 9.71 -9.74
C ARG A 470 22.02 10.05 -8.26
N THR A 471 20.79 10.33 -7.83
CA THR A 471 20.50 10.74 -6.45
C THR A 471 20.45 9.56 -5.49
N LEU A 472 19.77 8.47 -5.87
CA LEU A 472 19.55 7.30 -5.01
C LEU A 472 20.69 6.26 -5.11
N LEU A 473 21.40 6.21 -6.23
CA LEU A 473 22.49 5.26 -6.51
C LEU A 473 23.75 6.00 -7.03
N PRO A 474 24.35 6.91 -6.25
CA PRO A 474 25.41 7.80 -6.72
C PRO A 474 26.67 7.09 -7.26
N MET A 475 26.92 5.83 -6.85
CA MET A 475 28.05 5.01 -7.33
C MET A 475 27.64 3.85 -8.26
N GLY A 476 26.40 3.83 -8.74
CA GLY A 476 25.99 3.01 -9.88
C GLY A 476 25.83 1.50 -9.64
N THR A 477 25.99 0.99 -8.42
CA THR A 477 25.76 -0.43 -8.11
C THR A 477 24.27 -0.74 -7.99
N VAL A 478 23.60 -0.87 -9.13
CA VAL A 478 22.36 -1.65 -9.22
C VAL A 478 22.77 -3.09 -8.93
N ARG A 479 22.09 -3.75 -7.98
CA ARG A 479 22.33 -5.16 -7.68
C ARG A 479 22.18 -5.95 -9.00
N ALA A 480 23.24 -6.66 -9.41
CA ALA A 480 23.36 -7.21 -10.78
C ALA A 480 22.41 -8.40 -11.05
N ASP A 481 21.85 -8.98 -9.99
CA ASP A 481 20.87 -10.05 -9.97
C ASP A 481 19.51 -9.66 -10.58
N TRP A 482 19.10 -8.39 -10.49
CA TRP A 482 17.75 -7.98 -10.90
C TRP A 482 17.49 -7.96 -12.41
N ARG A 483 18.51 -7.78 -13.26
CA ARG A 483 18.29 -7.59 -14.71
C ARG A 483 18.09 -8.90 -15.46
N TYR A 484 18.63 -10.02 -14.97
CA TYR A 484 18.63 -11.31 -15.68
C TYR A 484 18.65 -12.56 -14.78
N ASN A 485 18.66 -12.44 -13.45
CA ASN A 485 18.74 -13.59 -12.52
C ASN A 485 17.84 -13.41 -11.29
N PHE A 486 16.52 -13.43 -11.51
CA PHE A 486 15.52 -13.54 -10.44
C PHE A 486 15.61 -14.86 -9.63
N GLN A 487 16.53 -15.76 -9.99
CA GLN A 487 16.85 -17.00 -9.28
C GLN A 487 17.61 -16.78 -7.95
N LEU A 488 18.08 -15.55 -7.66
CA LEU A 488 18.98 -15.27 -6.52
C LEU A 488 18.32 -14.68 -5.26
N PHE A 489 17.01 -14.87 -5.07
CA PHE A 489 16.40 -14.72 -3.73
C PHE A 489 16.72 -15.90 -2.80
N GLU A 490 17.79 -16.66 -3.07
CA GLU A 490 18.43 -17.51 -2.07
C GLU A 490 19.04 -16.59 -1.01
N VAL A 491 18.38 -16.53 0.14
CA VAL A 491 18.93 -15.93 1.35
C VAL A 491 20.15 -16.76 1.77
N SER A 492 21.32 -16.44 1.24
CA SER A 492 22.58 -16.91 1.77
C SER A 492 22.84 -16.20 3.09
N LEU A 493 22.52 -16.88 4.19
CA LEU A 493 22.98 -16.55 5.55
C LEU A 493 24.51 -16.69 5.71
N ASN A 494 25.29 -16.92 4.64
CA ASN A 494 26.71 -17.24 4.79
C ASN A 494 27.71 -16.61 3.79
N GLU A 495 27.34 -15.61 3.00
CA GLU A 495 28.31 -14.99 2.07
C GLU A 495 28.71 -13.55 2.43
N ARG A 496 29.91 -13.47 3.03
CA ARG A 496 30.84 -12.31 3.15
C ARG A 496 30.23 -11.03 3.75
N THR A 497 30.01 -11.08 5.05
CA THR A 497 29.61 -9.99 5.96
C THR A 497 30.29 -8.64 5.68
N TRP A 498 31.60 -8.64 5.39
CA TRP A 498 32.36 -7.39 5.19
C TRP A 498 32.05 -6.68 3.86
N MET A 499 31.71 -7.41 2.80
CA MET A 499 31.39 -6.85 1.48
C MET A 499 29.96 -6.29 1.45
N ASN A 500 29.04 -6.88 2.22
CA ASN A 500 27.68 -6.38 2.42
C ASN A 500 27.65 -5.13 3.31
N ILE A 501 28.50 -5.05 4.35
CA ILE A 501 28.68 -3.84 5.17
C ILE A 501 29.23 -2.68 4.32
N LEU A 502 30.23 -2.93 3.49
CA LEU A 502 30.77 -1.91 2.56
C LEU A 502 29.71 -1.44 1.55
N ARG A 503 28.90 -2.35 0.98
CA ARG A 503 27.81 -1.99 0.07
C ARG A 503 26.71 -1.17 0.76
N ALA A 504 26.36 -1.51 2.00
CA ALA A 504 25.39 -0.78 2.82
C ALA A 504 25.87 0.63 3.20
N LEU A 505 27.15 0.78 3.55
CA LEU A 505 27.77 2.10 3.78
C LEU A 505 27.82 2.93 2.50
N MET A 506 27.93 2.30 1.32
CA MET A 506 27.95 2.96 0.01
C MET A 506 26.56 3.31 -0.56
N SER A 507 25.47 2.76 -0.03
CA SER A 507 24.07 3.03 -0.44
C SER A 507 23.24 3.75 0.63
N TRP A 508 23.87 4.35 1.64
CA TRP A 508 23.22 4.86 2.85
C TRP A 508 21.99 5.77 2.61
N ARG A 509 22.00 6.61 1.57
CA ARG A 509 20.87 7.48 1.17
C ARG A 509 19.64 6.71 0.65
N ALA A 510 19.83 5.49 0.18
CA ALA A 510 18.77 4.57 -0.23
C ALA A 510 18.41 3.55 0.85
N MET A 511 19.03 3.63 2.03
CA MET A 511 18.72 2.77 3.17
C MET A 511 17.87 3.46 4.23
N THR A 512 18.02 4.78 4.43
CA THR A 512 17.24 5.55 5.39
C THR A 512 15.94 6.07 4.77
N PRO A 513 14.77 5.68 5.31
CA PRO A 513 13.45 6.12 4.80
C PRO A 513 13.28 7.63 4.64
N HIS A 514 13.77 8.42 5.60
CA HIS A 514 13.64 9.88 5.56
C HIS A 514 14.42 10.50 4.39
N TRP A 515 15.66 10.07 4.16
CA TRP A 515 16.46 10.59 3.05
C TRP A 515 15.93 10.12 1.70
N ALA A 516 15.53 8.86 1.60
CA ALA A 516 15.00 8.32 0.36
C ALA A 516 13.70 9.04 -0.06
N SER A 517 12.75 9.21 0.87
CA SER A 517 11.49 9.93 0.60
C SER A 517 11.73 11.39 0.23
N THR A 518 12.61 12.07 0.96
CA THR A 518 13.06 13.43 0.64
C THR A 518 13.69 13.50 -0.76
N ALA A 519 14.61 12.60 -1.07
CA ALA A 519 15.37 12.61 -2.32
C ALA A 519 14.47 12.39 -3.53
N VAL A 520 13.58 11.39 -3.44
CA VAL A 520 12.59 11.10 -4.50
C VAL A 520 11.69 12.31 -4.69
N THR A 521 11.09 12.82 -3.61
CA THR A 521 10.16 13.96 -3.69
C THR A 521 10.84 15.18 -4.29
N LYS A 522 12.07 15.48 -3.85
CA LYS A 522 12.85 16.58 -4.39
C LYS A 522 13.06 16.44 -5.91
N VAL A 523 13.50 15.28 -6.38
CA VAL A 523 13.73 15.06 -7.82
C VAL A 523 12.42 15.20 -8.61
N PHE A 524 11.29 14.72 -8.09
CA PHE A 524 10.00 14.92 -8.74
C PHE A 524 9.61 16.41 -8.81
N LEU A 525 9.80 17.16 -7.72
CA LEU A 525 9.53 18.62 -7.69
C LEU A 525 10.43 19.39 -8.68
N GLU A 526 11.72 19.04 -8.77
CA GLU A 526 12.66 19.61 -9.76
C GLU A 526 12.23 19.35 -11.22
N HIS A 527 11.43 18.30 -11.45
CA HIS A 527 10.85 17.95 -12.76
C HIS A 527 9.42 18.49 -12.95
N GLY A 528 8.97 19.39 -12.08
CA GLY A 528 7.67 20.08 -12.20
C GLY A 528 6.48 19.30 -11.63
N ALA A 529 6.72 18.30 -10.78
CA ALA A 529 5.64 17.61 -10.09
C ALA A 529 4.91 18.52 -9.09
N THR A 530 3.65 18.20 -8.83
CA THR A 530 2.91 18.69 -7.65
C THR A 530 2.80 17.56 -6.64
N ALA A 531 2.85 17.86 -5.34
CA ALA A 531 2.81 16.84 -4.29
C ALA A 531 1.77 17.13 -3.21
N TRP A 532 0.98 16.14 -2.81
CA TRP A 532 0.20 16.20 -1.58
C TRP A 532 0.92 15.47 -0.46
N VAL A 533 1.10 16.12 0.69
CA VAL A 533 1.64 15.49 1.90
C VAL A 533 0.50 15.29 2.89
N LEU A 534 0.12 14.04 3.11
CA LEU A 534 -0.91 13.62 4.05
C LEU A 534 -0.24 13.07 5.32
N ARG A 535 -0.53 13.68 6.46
CA ARG A 535 0.04 13.34 7.76
C ARG A 535 -1.04 12.88 8.72
N THR A 536 -0.72 11.82 9.46
CA THR A 536 -1.45 11.39 10.65
C THR A 536 -0.47 11.27 11.80
N ASN A 537 -0.90 11.60 13.02
CA ASN A 537 -0.08 11.44 14.22
C ASN A 537 -0.90 10.72 15.31
N GLN A 538 -1.03 9.39 15.21
CA GLN A 538 -1.80 8.58 16.17
C GLN A 538 -3.23 9.13 16.38
N VAL A 539 -4.03 9.05 15.32
CA VAL A 539 -5.36 9.66 15.21
C VAL A 539 -6.46 8.65 15.54
N GLY A 540 -7.58 9.09 16.13
CA GLY A 540 -8.68 8.20 16.50
C GLY A 540 -8.30 7.17 17.56
N ASN A 541 -7.24 7.43 18.32
CA ASN A 541 -6.75 6.60 19.41
C ASN A 541 -6.20 7.48 20.53
N TYR A 542 -6.83 7.46 21.69
CA TYR A 542 -6.33 8.16 22.88
C TYR A 542 -5.70 7.16 23.85
N ASP A 543 -4.46 6.78 23.59
CA ASP A 543 -3.65 5.98 24.51
C ASP A 543 -2.54 6.84 25.12
N PRO A 544 -2.56 7.15 26.43
CA PRO A 544 -1.54 7.97 27.07
C PRO A 544 -0.15 7.31 27.11
N GLU A 545 -0.05 5.99 26.92
CA GLU A 545 1.24 5.28 26.89
C GLU A 545 1.99 5.46 25.57
N MET A 546 1.33 5.95 24.52
CA MET A 546 1.94 6.23 23.22
C MET A 546 2.24 7.72 23.04
N VAL A 547 3.40 8.05 22.49
CA VAL A 547 3.79 9.43 22.17
C VAL A 547 4.48 9.42 20.81
N PRO A 548 3.86 9.95 19.75
CA PRO A 548 4.33 9.70 18.39
C PRO A 548 5.74 10.26 18.21
N LYS A 549 6.62 9.49 17.58
CA LYS A 549 8.01 9.87 17.36
C LYS A 549 8.28 10.07 15.87
N ALA A 550 8.98 11.16 15.54
CA ALA A 550 9.41 11.42 14.17
C ALA A 550 10.37 10.34 13.65
N ILE A 551 10.47 10.23 12.32
CA ILE A 551 11.55 9.48 11.69
C ILE A 551 12.85 10.25 11.85
N ASP A 552 13.91 9.58 12.28
CA ASP A 552 15.23 10.17 12.34
C ASP A 552 15.88 10.24 10.93
N PRO A 553 16.57 11.34 10.59
CA PRO A 553 17.30 11.49 9.35
C PRO A 553 18.45 10.48 9.25
#